data_AF-A0A4Z2E2R3-F1
#
_entry.id   AF-A0A4Z2E2R3-F1
#
_cell.length_a   1.000
_cell.length_b   1.000
_cell.length_c   1.000
_cell.angle_alpha   90.00
_cell.angle_beta   90.00
_cell.angle_gamma   90.00
#
_symmetry.space_group_name_H-M   'P 1'
#
loop_
_entity.id
_entity.type
_entity.pdbx_description
1 polymer ?
#
loop_
_entity_poly.entity_id
_entity_poly.type
_entity_poly.pdbx_seq_one_letter_code
_entity_poly.pdbx_strand_id
1 'polypeptide(L)'
;MPGPLQQALLPVVEPAVCSRSDWWGTTVKTSMICAGGGAKSGCNGDSGGPLSCAGPGGRWSVHGVTSFVSAALCNEDKKPTVFTRTAAFTDWLRDVSRRPIGTETDQRLHNQYFVFPPGDAAVLRSHSVAMGTGRM
;
A
#
# COMPACT_ATOMS: atom_id res chain seq x y z
N MET A 1 16.76 7.83 9.55
CA MET A 1 15.54 8.10 8.77
C MET A 1 15.53 9.57 8.39
N PRO A 2 15.11 9.95 7.18
CA PRO A 2 14.89 11.33 6.79
C PRO A 2 13.91 12.03 7.74
N GLY A 3 14.23 13.28 8.14
CA GLY A 3 13.33 14.13 8.91
C GLY A 3 12.03 14.51 8.18
N PRO A 4 12.07 14.87 6.87
CA PRO A 4 10.86 15.21 6.12
C PRO A 4 10.20 13.98 5.47
N LEU A 5 8.88 14.06 5.28
CA LEU A 5 8.07 13.04 4.59
C LEU A 5 8.54 12.85 3.14
N GLN A 6 8.70 11.60 2.71
CA GLN A 6 9.08 11.24 1.35
C GLN A 6 7.87 10.73 0.55
N GLN A 7 8.03 10.72 -0.79
CA GLN A 7 7.03 10.19 -1.71
C GLN A 7 7.72 9.42 -2.84
N ALA A 8 7.18 8.26 -3.20
CA ALA A 8 7.56 7.53 -4.40
C ALA A 8 6.36 6.99 -5.18
N LEU A 9 6.49 7.00 -6.51
CA LEU A 9 5.66 6.21 -7.40
C LEU A 9 6.17 4.77 -7.37
N LEU A 10 5.28 3.85 -7.00
CA LEU A 10 5.58 2.43 -6.94
C LEU A 10 4.76 1.71 -8.01
N PRO A 11 5.39 1.08 -9.02
CA PRO A 11 4.66 0.25 -9.97
C PRO A 11 4.04 -0.94 -9.24
N VAL A 12 2.76 -1.21 -9.52
CA VAL A 12 2.08 -2.39 -8.98
C VAL A 12 2.61 -3.64 -9.68
N VAL A 13 2.93 -4.66 -8.90
CA VAL A 13 3.40 -5.96 -9.39
C VAL A 13 2.21 -6.91 -9.43
N GLU A 14 2.07 -7.62 -10.55
CA GLU A 14 1.02 -8.62 -10.74
C GLU A 14 1.08 -9.70 -9.64
N PRO A 15 -0.05 -10.08 -9.00
CA PRO A 15 -0.07 -11.08 -7.94
C PRO A 15 0.59 -12.41 -8.36
N ALA A 16 0.38 -12.85 -9.60
CA ALA A 16 0.98 -14.08 -10.13
C ALA A 16 2.51 -14.02 -10.15
N VAL A 17 3.09 -12.84 -10.42
CA VAL A 17 4.55 -12.63 -10.38
C VAL A 17 5.03 -12.58 -8.94
N CYS A 18 4.32 -11.84 -8.08
CA CYS A 18 4.72 -11.67 -6.69
C CYS A 18 4.70 -12.98 -5.89
N SER A 19 3.78 -13.91 -6.23
CA SER A 19 3.65 -15.23 -5.61
C SER A 19 4.55 -16.30 -6.22
N ARG A 20 5.43 -15.97 -7.18
CA ARG A 20 6.44 -16.93 -7.68
C ARG A 20 7.40 -17.35 -6.56
N SER A 21 7.93 -18.57 -6.66
CA SER A 21 8.87 -19.12 -5.68
C SER A 21 10.19 -18.33 -5.57
N ASP A 22 10.64 -17.71 -6.66
CA ASP A 22 11.82 -16.82 -6.67
C ASP A 22 11.52 -15.38 -6.21
N TRP A 23 10.27 -15.11 -5.83
CA TRP A 23 9.77 -13.85 -5.24
C TRP A 23 9.31 -14.13 -3.81
N TRP A 24 8.09 -13.73 -3.42
CA TRP A 24 7.56 -13.96 -2.08
C TRP A 24 6.92 -15.33 -1.90
N GLY A 25 6.75 -16.11 -2.98
CA GLY A 25 6.17 -17.45 -2.90
C GLY A 25 4.80 -17.45 -2.21
N THR A 26 4.63 -18.38 -1.27
CA THR A 26 3.40 -18.56 -0.50
C THR A 26 3.22 -17.54 0.63
N THR A 27 4.17 -16.64 0.87
CA THR A 27 4.05 -15.59 1.90
C THR A 27 3.00 -14.56 1.51
N VAL A 28 2.89 -14.24 0.22
CA VAL A 28 1.90 -13.28 -0.30
C VAL A 28 0.55 -13.96 -0.49
N LYS A 29 -0.49 -13.34 0.05
CA LYS A 29 -1.88 -13.80 -0.02
C LYS A 29 -2.68 -12.96 -1.02
N THR A 30 -3.86 -13.45 -1.42
CA THR A 30 -4.80 -12.74 -2.29
C THR A 30 -5.34 -11.43 -1.68
N SER A 31 -5.27 -11.31 -0.35
CA SER A 31 -5.60 -10.10 0.41
C SER A 31 -4.44 -9.09 0.48
N MET A 32 -3.41 -9.25 -0.34
CA MET A 32 -2.21 -8.39 -0.37
C MET A 32 -1.97 -7.83 -1.77
N ILE A 33 -1.21 -6.73 -1.85
CA ILE A 33 -0.74 -6.09 -3.07
C ILE A 33 0.78 -5.95 -2.97
N CYS A 34 1.48 -6.19 -4.06
CA CYS A 34 2.91 -5.95 -4.15
C CYS A 34 3.15 -4.72 -5.03
N ALA A 35 4.02 -3.80 -4.60
CA ALA A 35 4.40 -2.65 -5.41
C ALA A 35 5.84 -2.21 -5.15
N GLY A 36 6.48 -1.64 -6.17
CA GLY A 36 7.87 -1.21 -6.10
C GLY A 36 8.86 -2.35 -6.26
N GLY A 37 10.03 -2.21 -5.63
CA GLY A 37 11.17 -3.14 -5.73
C GLY A 37 12.28 -2.64 -6.65
N GLY A 38 13.52 -3.02 -6.35
CA GLY A 38 14.74 -2.66 -7.09
C GLY A 38 15.10 -1.17 -7.06
N ALA A 39 14.28 -0.32 -7.68
CA ALA A 39 14.54 1.11 -7.84
C ALA A 39 13.83 1.99 -6.82
N LYS A 40 12.60 1.65 -6.38
CA LYS A 40 11.86 2.38 -5.35
C LYS A 40 11.01 1.40 -4.56
N SER A 41 11.03 1.50 -3.25
CA SER A 41 10.23 0.66 -2.37
C SER A 41 9.92 1.36 -1.05
N GLY A 42 8.97 0.82 -0.29
CA GLY A 42 8.87 1.13 1.13
C GLY A 42 10.03 0.50 1.91
N CYS A 43 10.24 0.97 3.13
CA CYS A 43 11.27 0.47 4.02
C CYS A 43 10.75 0.36 5.46
N ASN A 44 11.63 -0.07 6.36
CA ASN A 44 11.36 -0.08 7.78
C ASN A 44 10.90 1.31 8.25
N GLY A 45 9.80 1.34 9.02
CA GLY A 45 9.16 2.57 9.46
C GLY A 45 8.01 3.07 8.58
N ASP A 46 7.80 2.49 7.39
CA ASP A 46 6.66 2.84 6.53
C ASP A 46 5.38 2.03 6.84
N SER A 47 5.49 1.01 7.70
CA SER A 47 4.37 0.14 8.10
C SER A 47 3.18 0.94 8.62
N GLY A 48 1.98 0.62 8.12
CA GLY A 48 0.76 1.37 8.39
C GLY A 48 0.53 2.58 7.47
N GLY A 49 1.53 3.00 6.70
CA GLY A 49 1.40 4.09 5.73
C GLY A 49 0.52 3.73 4.53
N PRO A 50 -0.10 4.73 3.86
CA PRO A 50 -0.99 4.48 2.75
C PRO A 50 -0.24 4.30 1.41
N LEU A 51 -0.69 3.32 0.63
CA LEU A 51 -0.46 3.25 -0.81
C LEU A 51 -1.66 3.86 -1.53
N SER A 52 -1.50 5.08 -2.03
CA SER A 52 -2.58 5.87 -2.61
C SER A 52 -2.53 5.87 -4.14
N CYS A 53 -3.65 5.66 -4.81
CA CYS A 53 -3.74 5.75 -6.26
C CYS A 53 -4.59 6.96 -6.67
N ALA A 54 -4.26 7.57 -7.80
CA ALA A 54 -5.05 8.64 -8.40
C ALA A 54 -6.10 8.02 -9.31
N GLY A 55 -7.38 8.20 -8.98
CA GLY A 55 -8.49 7.77 -9.80
C GLY A 55 -9.06 8.86 -10.72
N PRO A 56 -10.13 8.54 -11.47
CA PRO A 56 -10.80 9.50 -12.36
C PRO A 56 -11.25 10.76 -11.62
N GLY A 57 -11.10 11.92 -12.28
CA GLY A 57 -11.49 13.22 -11.72
C GLY A 57 -10.53 13.75 -10.65
N GLY A 58 -9.29 13.26 -10.59
CA GLY A 58 -8.25 13.76 -9.67
C GLY A 58 -8.43 13.33 -8.21
N ARG A 59 -9.31 12.37 -7.97
CA ARG A 59 -9.63 11.89 -6.63
C ARG A 59 -8.66 10.79 -6.22
N TRP A 60 -8.10 10.94 -5.01
CA TRP A 60 -7.14 9.99 -4.47
C TRP A 60 -7.82 8.99 -3.54
N SER A 61 -7.36 7.75 -3.59
CA SER A 61 -7.89 6.64 -2.79
C SER A 61 -6.77 5.77 -2.24
N VAL A 62 -6.99 5.15 -1.08
CA VAL A 62 -6.03 4.21 -0.48
C VAL A 62 -6.32 2.79 -0.94
N HIS A 63 -5.38 2.20 -1.67
CA HIS A 63 -5.49 0.84 -2.22
C HIS A 63 -4.73 -0.17 -1.37
N GLY A 64 -3.73 0.30 -0.63
CA GLY A 64 -2.91 -0.54 0.22
C GLY A 64 -2.55 0.12 1.54
N VAL A 65 -2.29 -0.70 2.54
CA VAL A 65 -1.65 -0.28 3.79
C VAL A 65 -0.31 -1.01 3.88
N THR A 66 0.80 -0.27 4.01
CA THR A 66 2.15 -0.87 4.03
C THR A 66 2.24 -1.90 5.15
N SER A 67 2.65 -3.12 4.81
CA SER A 67 2.73 -4.22 5.76
C SER A 67 4.19 -4.56 6.05
N PHE A 68 4.88 -5.17 5.08
CA PHE A 68 6.24 -5.64 5.27
C PHE A 68 7.10 -5.50 4.01
N VAL A 69 8.41 -5.61 4.23
CA VAL A 69 9.49 -5.56 3.23
C VAL A 69 10.45 -6.70 3.54
N SER A 70 11.48 -6.89 2.71
CA SER A 70 12.53 -7.85 3.04
C SER A 70 13.31 -7.46 4.29
N ALA A 71 13.68 -8.46 5.08
CA ALA A 71 14.51 -8.29 6.26
C ALA A 71 15.97 -7.95 5.91
N ALA A 72 16.45 -8.28 4.70
CA ALA A 72 17.82 -8.01 4.30
C ALA A 72 17.98 -6.57 3.80
N LEU A 73 17.18 -6.15 2.81
CA LEU A 73 17.26 -4.82 2.19
C LEU A 73 15.87 -4.32 1.77
N CYS A 74 15.61 -3.02 1.91
CA CYS A 74 14.31 -2.45 1.52
C CYS A 74 14.05 -2.51 0.01
N ASN A 75 15.08 -2.30 -0.82
CA ASN A 75 15.01 -2.36 -2.29
C ASN A 75 15.51 -3.69 -2.86
N GLU A 76 15.31 -4.80 -2.14
CA GLU A 76 15.78 -6.10 -2.61
C GLU A 76 15.09 -6.54 -3.90
N ASP A 77 15.89 -7.03 -4.85
CA ASP A 77 15.41 -7.53 -6.13
C ASP A 77 14.41 -8.68 -5.92
N LYS A 78 13.31 -8.67 -6.69
CA LYS A 78 12.21 -9.64 -6.59
C LYS A 78 11.51 -9.69 -5.22
N LYS A 79 11.81 -8.75 -4.31
CA LYS A 79 11.16 -8.59 -3.01
C LYS A 79 10.50 -7.21 -2.90
N PRO A 80 9.48 -6.92 -3.74
CA PRO A 80 8.75 -5.66 -3.66
C PRO A 80 8.10 -5.49 -2.28
N THR A 81 7.77 -4.25 -1.92
CA THR A 81 7.02 -3.97 -0.70
C THR A 81 5.64 -4.59 -0.78
N VAL A 82 5.21 -5.22 0.32
CA VAL A 82 3.91 -5.85 0.44
C VAL A 82 2.97 -4.98 1.25
N PHE A 83 1.78 -4.77 0.71
CA PHE A 83 0.71 -3.97 1.27
C PHE A 83 -0.52 -4.84 1.54
N THR A 84 -1.27 -4.54 2.58
CA THR A 84 -2.62 -5.09 2.78
C THR A 84 -3.56 -4.50 1.75
N ARG A 85 -4.27 -5.33 0.97
CA ARG A 85 -5.24 -4.88 -0.04
C ARG A 85 -6.50 -4.34 0.64
N THR A 86 -6.73 -3.03 0.63
CA THR A 86 -7.90 -2.43 1.30
C THR A 86 -9.22 -2.95 0.75
N ALA A 87 -9.29 -3.22 -0.56
CA ALA A 87 -10.45 -3.80 -1.22
C ALA A 87 -10.87 -5.18 -0.68
N ALA A 88 -9.96 -5.95 -0.09
CA ALA A 88 -10.27 -7.25 0.51
C ALA A 88 -10.93 -7.14 1.89
N PHE A 89 -10.95 -5.94 2.50
CA PHE A 89 -11.43 -5.69 3.85
C PHE A 89 -12.55 -4.64 3.89
N THR A 90 -13.20 -4.33 2.76
CA THR A 90 -14.24 -3.29 2.68
C THR A 90 -15.42 -3.55 3.59
N ASP A 91 -15.83 -4.81 3.73
CA ASP A 91 -16.98 -5.17 4.58
C ASP A 91 -16.63 -4.99 6.06
N TRP A 92 -15.43 -5.42 6.46
CA TRP A 92 -14.93 -5.19 7.81
C TRP A 92 -14.79 -3.69 8.10
N LEU A 93 -14.19 -2.92 7.18
CA LEU A 93 -14.06 -1.47 7.30
C LEU A 93 -15.44 -0.81 7.47
N ARG A 94 -16.43 -1.24 6.69
CA ARG A 94 -17.80 -0.74 6.80
C ARG A 94 -18.43 -1.07 8.14
N ASP A 95 -18.23 -2.28 8.65
CA ASP A 95 -18.75 -2.69 9.95
C ASP A 95 -18.15 -1.84 11.07
N VAL A 96 -16.82 -1.71 11.12
CA VAL A 96 -16.15 -0.94 12.18
C VAL A 96 -16.44 0.56 12.10
N SER A 97 -16.61 1.13 10.90
CA SER A 97 -17.00 2.54 10.75
C SER A 97 -18.43 2.83 11.21
N ARG A 98 -19.29 1.81 11.28
CA ARG A 98 -20.67 1.95 11.76
C ARG A 98 -20.81 1.72 13.27
N ARG A 99 -19.79 1.17 13.92
CA ARG A 99 -19.80 0.96 15.37
C ARG A 99 -19.62 2.33 16.05
N PRO A 100 -20.54 2.72 16.96
CA PRO A 100 -20.34 3.91 17.77
C PRO A 100 -19.04 3.76 18.57
N ILE A 101 -18.08 4.66 18.34
CA ILE A 101 -16.85 4.71 19.14
C ILE A 101 -17.20 5.37 20.46
N GLY A 102 -17.67 4.58 21.42
CA GLY A 102 -18.08 5.10 22.72
C GLY A 102 -19.31 5.99 22.65
N THR A 103 -19.88 6.26 23.81
CA THR A 103 -21.10 7.05 23.99
C THR A 103 -20.86 8.53 23.67
N GLU A 104 -20.98 8.94 22.41
CA GLU A 104 -21.34 10.32 22.09
C GLU A 104 -21.87 10.44 20.66
N THR A 105 -23.02 11.10 20.55
CA THR A 105 -23.76 11.36 19.33
C THR A 105 -23.03 12.36 18.44
N ASP A 106 -22.31 11.89 17.42
CA ASP A 106 -22.09 12.69 16.20
C ASP A 106 -22.08 11.80 14.95
N GLN A 107 -23.25 11.69 14.31
CA GLN A 107 -23.48 10.89 13.09
C GLN A 107 -23.02 11.58 11.80
N ARG A 108 -22.01 12.47 11.83
CA ARG A 108 -21.63 13.29 10.66
C ARG A 108 -20.49 12.77 9.78
N LEU A 109 -20.28 11.46 9.68
CA LEU A 109 -19.36 10.88 8.68
C LEU A 109 -20.00 9.72 7.92
N HIS A 110 -21.15 9.97 7.28
CA HIS A 110 -21.71 9.02 6.33
C HIS A 110 -20.98 9.05 4.98
N ASN A 111 -20.21 7.98 4.75
CA ASN A 111 -20.21 7.19 3.53
C ASN A 111 -19.60 7.83 2.26
N GLN A 112 -18.27 7.86 2.19
CA GLN A 112 -17.55 7.88 0.91
C GLN A 112 -16.80 6.54 0.75
N TYR A 113 -17.29 5.66 -0.12
CA TYR A 113 -16.58 4.44 -0.52
C TYR A 113 -16.39 4.42 -2.03
N PHE A 114 -15.13 4.23 -2.44
CA PHE A 114 -14.70 4.21 -3.83
C PHE A 114 -14.65 2.75 -4.31
N VAL A 115 -15.31 2.49 -5.44
CA VAL A 115 -15.20 1.25 -6.23
C VAL A 115 -14.20 1.51 -7.36
N PHE A 116 -13.24 0.61 -7.58
CA PHE A 116 -12.05 0.87 -8.41
C PHE A 116 -12.01 0.08 -9.73
N PRO A 117 -11.74 0.75 -10.86
CA PRO A 117 -11.26 0.12 -12.09
C PRO A 117 -9.72 -0.13 -12.06
N PRO A 118 -9.19 -1.06 -12.86
CA PRO A 118 -7.75 -1.32 -12.97
C PRO A 118 -7.02 -0.26 -13.82
N GLY A 119 -5.81 0.15 -13.41
CA GLY A 119 -4.89 0.95 -14.27
C GLY A 119 -4.13 2.12 -13.62
N ASP A 120 -4.37 2.44 -12.35
CA ASP A 120 -3.86 3.69 -11.76
C ASP A 120 -2.45 3.56 -11.14
N ALA A 121 -1.66 4.64 -11.23
CA ALA A 121 -0.34 4.74 -10.62
C ALA A 121 -0.44 4.84 -9.09
N ALA A 122 0.31 4.00 -8.38
CA ALA A 122 0.33 3.96 -6.92
C ALA A 122 1.45 4.84 -6.34
N VAL A 123 1.13 5.61 -5.31
CA VAL A 123 2.02 6.54 -4.61
C VAL A 123 2.11 6.14 -3.14
N LEU A 124 3.32 5.82 -2.69
CA LEU A 124 3.63 5.67 -1.27
C LEU A 124 4.12 7.02 -0.73
N ARG A 125 3.52 7.48 0.37
CA ARG A 125 3.97 8.67 1.12
C ARG A 125 4.38 8.25 2.53
N SER A 126 5.67 8.32 2.82
CA SER A 126 6.21 7.96 4.13
C SER A 126 7.63 8.49 4.35
N HIS A 127 8.13 8.53 5.58
CA HIS A 127 9.46 9.08 5.90
C HIS A 127 10.62 8.16 5.48
N SER A 128 10.39 6.87 5.25
CA SER A 128 11.47 5.89 5.04
C SER A 128 11.49 5.27 3.65
N VAL A 129 10.84 5.88 2.65
CA VAL A 129 10.86 5.36 1.27
C VAL A 129 12.29 5.14 0.78
N ALA A 130 12.61 3.92 0.35
CA ALA A 130 13.93 3.58 -0.15
C ALA A 130 14.01 3.90 -1.65
N MET A 131 15.02 4.66 -2.06
CA MET A 131 15.35 4.90 -3.46
C MET A 131 16.61 4.11 -3.83
N GLY A 132 16.52 3.25 -4.84
CA GLY A 132 17.66 2.58 -5.43
C GLY A 132 18.55 3.61 -6.11
N THR A 133 19.87 3.44 -5.99
CA THR A 133 20.84 4.23 -6.75
C THR A 133 20.71 3.87 -8.23
N GLY A 134 19.84 4.54 -8.96
CA GLY A 134 19.80 4.42 -10.41
C GLY A 134 21.14 4.85 -10.99
N ARG A 135 21.84 3.96 -11.68
CA ARG A 135 22.61 4.43 -12.83
C ARG A 135 21.57 4.87 -13.86
N MET A 136 21.61 6.15 -14.21
CA MET A 136 21.00 6.67 -15.44
C MET A 136 21.63 5.97 -16.65
#